data_AF-A0A2E4R9E2-F1
#
_entry.id   AF-A0A2E4R9E2-F1
#
_cell.length_a   1.000
_cell.length_b   1.000
_cell.length_c   1.000
_cell.angle_alpha   90.00
_cell.angle_beta   90.00
_cell.angle_gamma   90.00
#
_symmetry.space_group_name_H-M   'P 1'
#
loop_
_entity.id
_entity.type
_entity.pdbx_description
1 polymer ?
#
loop_
_entity_poly.entity_id
_entity_poly.type
_entity_poly.pdbx_seq_one_letter_code
_entity_poly.pdbx_strand_id
1 'polypeptide(L)' 'MVHRKILQEFYLVAFRRKIYRSLEEVQLDLDCWIAHYNNKHTYQGKMCCGRTPIQTLVERRRLGIERYRT' A
#
# COMPACT_ATOMS: atom_id res chain seq x y z
N MET A 1 0.58 -10.99 0.36
CA MET A 1 1.38 -10.21 -0.62
C MET A 1 1.91 -8.88 -0.05
N VAL A 2 1.10 -8.07 0.67
CA VAL A 2 1.56 -6.78 1.24
C VAL A 2 2.64 -6.94 2.32
N HIS A 3 2.52 -7.94 3.19
CA HIS A 3 3.52 -8.18 4.24
C HIS A 3 4.94 -8.45 3.68
N ARG A 4 5.08 -9.12 2.54
CA ARG A 4 6.41 -9.36 1.94
C ARG A 4 6.96 -8.10 1.28
N LYS A 5 6.09 -7.31 0.63
CA LYS A 5 6.40 -6.03 0.00
C LYS A 5 6.91 -5.01 1.03
N ILE A 6 6.20 -4.83 2.14
CA ILE A 6 6.57 -3.87 3.19
C ILE A 6 7.92 -4.22 3.82
N LEU A 7 8.19 -5.51 4.02
CA LEU A 7 9.49 -5.97 4.53
C LEU A 7 10.62 -5.65 3.54
N GLN A 8 10.44 -5.99 2.26
CA GLN A 8 11.50 -5.87 1.25
C GLN A 8 11.74 -4.44 0.77
N GLU A 9 10.68 -3.67 0.58
CA GLU A 9 10.73 -2.35 -0.06
C GLU A 9 10.80 -1.20 0.96
N PHE A 10 10.24 -1.39 2.15
CA PHE A 10 10.31 -0.39 3.22
C PHE A 10 11.35 -0.77 4.28
N TYR A 11 11.13 -1.80 5.09
CA TYR A 11 11.95 -2.04 6.28
C TYR A 11 13.43 -2.30 5.97
N LEU A 12 13.74 -3.15 4.99
CA LEU A 12 15.14 -3.43 4.61
C LEU A 12 15.87 -2.19 4.06
N VAL A 13 15.15 -1.27 3.41
CA VAL A 13 15.72 -0.05 2.83
C VAL A 13 15.84 1.04 3.89
N ALA A 14 14.77 1.27 4.67
CA ALA A 14 14.70 2.28 5.72
C ALA A 14 15.80 2.07 6.77
N PHE A 15 15.92 0.86 7.31
CA PHE A 15 16.90 0.57 8.36
C PHE A 15 18.35 0.50 7.86
N ARG A 16 18.59 0.43 6.55
CA ARG A 16 19.94 0.61 5.98
C ARG A 16 20.30 2.08 5.75
N ARG A 17 19.31 2.96 5.57
CA ARG A 17 19.51 4.35 5.17
C ARG A 17 19.44 5.33 6.34
N LYS A 18 18.68 5.00 7.39
CA LYS A 18 18.41 5.88 8.53
C LYS A 18 18.47 5.09 9.82
N ILE A 19 19.18 5.63 10.81
CA ILE A 19 19.14 5.15 12.19
C ILE A 19 18.00 5.89 12.87
N TYR A 20 16.99 5.15 13.28
CA TYR A 20 15.82 5.67 13.97
C TYR A 20 16.07 5.74 15.47
N ARG A 21 15.70 6.85 16.11
CA ARG A 21 15.91 7.06 17.54
C ARG A 21 14.68 6.73 18.37
N SER A 22 13.52 6.66 17.75
CA SER A 22 12.27 6.26 18.39
C SER A 22 11.37 5.50 17.43
N LEU A 23 10.35 4.84 17.98
CA LEU A 23 9.37 4.09 17.19
C LEU A 23 8.49 5.04 16.36
N GLU A 24 8.20 6.22 16.89
CA GLU A 24 7.37 7.25 16.25
C GLU A 24 8.00 7.73 14.94
N GLU A 25 9.33 7.86 14.88
CA GLU A 25 10.03 8.22 13.65
C GLU A 25 9.89 7.14 12.56
N VAL A 26 9.89 5.86 12.94
CA VAL A 26 9.66 4.74 12.01
C VAL A 26 8.21 4.76 11.53
N GLN A 27 7.26 5.04 12.43
CA GLN A 27 5.85 5.07 12.11
C GLN A 27 5.51 6.20 11.12
N LEU A 28 6.07 7.39 11.31
CA LEU A 28 5.89 8.52 10.39
C LEU A 28 6.39 8.20 8.98
N ASP A 29 7.61 7.67 8.86
CA ASP A 29 8.18 7.30 7.57
C ASP A 29 7.37 6.16 6.91
N LEU A 30 6.87 5.22 7.72
CA LEU A 30 6.03 4.11 7.26
C LEU A 30 4.68 4.62 6.73
N ASP A 31 4.03 5.53 7.43
CA ASP A 31 2.74 6.09 7.02
C ASP A 31 2.87 6.86 5.70
N CYS A 32 3.92 7.66 5.55
CA CYS A 32 4.25 8.32 4.29
C CYS A 32 4.52 7.31 3.16
N TRP A 33 5.27 6.25 3.45
CA TRP A 33 5.57 5.21 2.46
C TRP A 33 4.32 4.43 2.04
N ILE A 34 3.45 4.07 2.97
CA ILE A 34 2.17 3.39 2.69
C ILE A 34 1.27 4.29 1.84
N ALA A 35 1.17 5.57 2.17
CA ALA A 35 0.40 6.53 1.39
C ALA A 35 0.93 6.63 -0.06
N HIS A 36 2.25 6.64 -0.24
CA HIS A 36 2.88 6.61 -1.56
C HIS A 36 2.60 5.29 -2.30
N TYR A 37 2.81 4.15 -1.64
CA TYR A 37 2.58 2.82 -2.21
C TYR A 37 1.14 2.64 -2.69
N ASN A 38 0.17 3.04 -1.86
CA ASN A 38 -1.25 2.92 -2.17
C ASN A 38 -1.72 3.82 -3.32
N ASN A 39 -1.06 4.97 -3.53
CA ASN A 39 -1.45 5.96 -4.55
C ASN A 39 -0.65 5.89 -5.85
N LYS A 40 0.61 5.44 -5.82
CA LYS A 40 1.51 5.48 -6.99
C LYS A 40 1.91 4.12 -7.51
N HIS A 41 1.86 3.06 -6.68
CA HIS A 41 2.26 1.75 -7.14
C HIS A 41 1.13 1.10 -7.94
N THR A 42 1.18 1.19 -9.27
CA THR A 42 0.33 0.41 -10.16
C THR A 42 0.71 -1.06 -10.00
N TYR A 43 -0.21 -1.90 -9.52
CA TYR A 43 0.06 -3.33 -9.44
C TYR A 43 0.10 -3.90 -10.87
N GLN A 44 1.26 -4.34 -11.34
CA GLN A 44 1.42 -5.07 -12.62
C GLN A 44 0.86 -6.50 -12.58
N GLY A 45 0.15 -6.89 -11.52
CA GLY A 45 -0.53 -8.19 -11.46
C GLY A 45 -1.77 -8.21 -12.34
N LYS A 46 -1.97 -9.30 -13.09
CA LYS A 46 -3.15 -9.57 -13.97
C LYS A 46 -4.52 -9.23 -13.35
N MET A 47 -4.63 -9.22 -12.02
CA MET A 47 -5.86 -8.97 -11.26
C MET A 47 -6.18 -7.48 -11.01
N CYS A 48 -5.21 -6.59 -11.14
CA CYS A 48 -5.39 -5.15 -10.87
C CYS A 48 -5.43 -4.29 -12.13
N CYS A 49 -5.22 -4.88 -13.32
CA CYS A 49 -5.31 -4.20 -14.62
C CYS A 49 -4.56 -2.86 -14.69
N GLY A 50 -3.38 -2.75 -14.05
CA GLY A 50 -2.59 -1.52 -13.99
C GLY A 50 -3.13 -0.45 -13.03
N ARG A 51 -4.17 -0.74 -12.25
CA ARG A 51 -4.78 0.17 -11.27
C ARG A 51 -4.02 0.12 -9.95
N THR A 52 -4.14 1.19 -9.18
CA THR A 52 -3.58 1.27 -7.83
C THR A 52 -4.44 0.45 -6.85
N PRO A 53 -3.86 0.01 -5.71
CA PRO A 53 -4.60 -0.68 -4.66
C PRO A 53 -5.87 0.08 -4.22
N ILE A 54 -5.79 1.42 -4.13
CA ILE A 54 -6.92 2.25 -3.72
C ILE A 54 -8.03 2.28 -4.78
N GLN A 55 -7.68 2.36 -6.07
CA GLN A 55 -8.65 2.28 -7.16
C GLN A 55 -9.36 0.91 -7.18
N THR A 56 -8.62 -0.16 -6.93
CA THR A 56 -9.19 -1.52 -6.85
C THR A 56 -10.14 -1.67 -5.67
N LEU A 57 -9.80 -1.10 -4.51
CA LEU A 57 -10.66 -1.11 -3.33
C LEU A 57 -11.97 -0.35 -3.56
N VAL A 58 -11.89 0.84 -4.15
CA VAL A 58 -13.07 1.68 -4.45
C VAL A 58 -14.00 0.99 -5.45
N GLU A 59 -13.46 0.39 -6.52
CA GLU A 59 -14.28 -0.39 -7.47
C GLU A 59 -14.97 -1.58 -6.79
N ARG A 60 -14.25 -2.35 -5.99
CA ARG A 60 -14.84 -3.49 -5.27
C ARG A 60 -15.95 -3.04 -4.31
N ARG A 61 -15.78 -1.90 -3.62
CA ARG A 61 -16.82 -1.32 -2.76
C ARG A 61 -18.05 -0.92 -3.58
N ARG A 62 -17.86 -0.28 -4.74
CA ARG A 62 -18.96 0.13 -5.63
C ARG A 62 -19.75 -1.09 -6.13
N LEU A 63 -19.06 -2.13 -6.60
CA LEU A 63 -19.69 -3.38 -7.02
C LEU A 63 -20.47 -4.06 -5.89
N GLY A 64 -19.95 -4.04 -4.66
CA GLY A 64 -20.66 -4.57 -3.49
C GLY A 64 -21.96 -3.82 -3.17
N ILE A 65 -21.94 -2.47 -3.29
CA ILE A 65 -23.13 -1.64 -3.07
C ILE A 65 -24.18 -1.87 -4.16
N GLU A 66 -23.75 -1.99 -5.42
CA GLU A 66 -24.63 -2.27 -6.57
C GLU A 66 -25.30 -3.64 -6.43
N ARG A 67 -24.55 -4.66 -5.99
CA ARG A 67 -25.05 -6.02 -5.71
C ARG A 67 -26.05 -6.10 -4.57
N TYR A 68 -25.99 -5.20 -3.59
CA TYR A 68 -26.93 -5.17 -2.46
C TYR A 68 -28.21 -4.36 -2.77
N ARG A 69 -28.19 -3.57 -3.84
CA ARG A 69 -29.33 -2.76 -4.31
C ARG A 69 -30.18 -3.46 -5.37
N THR A 70 -29.79 -4.66 -5.80
CA THR A 70 -30.51 -5.53 -6.75
C THR A 70 -30.99 -6.75 -6.01
#